data_AF-A0A6N2BWM9-F1
#
_entry.id   AF-A0A6N2BWM9-F1
#
_cell.length_a   1.000
_cell.length_b   1.000
_cell.length_c   1.000
_cell.angle_alpha   90.00
_cell.angle_beta   90.00
_cell.angle_gamma   90.00
#
_symmetry.space_group_name_H-M   'P 1'
#
loop_
_entity.id
_entity.type
_entity.pdbx_description
1 polymer ?
#
loop_
_entity_poly.entity_id
_entity_poly.type
_entity_poly.pdbx_seq_one_letter_code
_entity_poly.pdbx_strand_id
1 'polypeptide(L)'
;MTSNLAESVNAMFDVVREFPIVALFDEINRRFALLFHQRRMELVHYANRFVPSIEKDISEYVNAGNKLLAHQIANYKFSVTRHGDVATVDLPRR
;
A
#
# COMPACT_ATOMS: atom_id res chain seq x y z
N MET A 1 -28.65 24.68 -3.93
CA MET A 1 -29.37 23.40 -3.92
C MET A 1 -29.01 22.70 -2.63
N THR A 2 -29.95 22.51 -1.71
CA THR A 2 -29.70 21.76 -0.47
C THR A 2 -29.78 20.27 -0.80
N SER A 3 -28.63 19.58 -0.90
CA SER A 3 -28.63 18.12 -1.00
C SER A 3 -29.22 17.57 0.29
N ASN A 4 -30.31 16.81 0.19
CA ASN A 4 -30.90 16.22 1.37
C ASN A 4 -29.95 15.14 1.94
N LEU A 5 -30.15 14.75 3.20
CA LEU A 5 -29.26 13.79 3.88
C LEU A 5 -29.14 12.46 3.11
N ALA A 6 -30.22 12.02 2.47
CA ALA A 6 -30.23 10.77 1.72
C ALA A 6 -29.41 10.85 0.42
N GLU A 7 -29.44 11.98 -0.29
CA GLU A 7 -28.59 12.22 -1.46
C GLU A 7 -27.11 12.29 -1.08
N SER A 8 -26.77 12.94 0.03
CA SER A 8 -25.39 13.03 0.52
C SER A 8 -24.83 11.66 0.93
N VAL A 9 -25.63 10.88 1.66
CA VAL A 9 -25.27 9.49 2.03
C VAL A 9 -25.13 8.63 0.78
N ASN A 10 -26.02 8.78 -0.21
CA ASN A 10 -25.90 8.05 -1.47
C ASN A 10 -24.61 8.42 -2.20
N ALA A 11 -24.25 9.70 -2.30
CA ALA A 11 -23.03 10.13 -2.98
C ALA A 11 -21.76 9.57 -2.31
N MET A 12 -21.73 9.46 -0.97
CA MET A 12 -20.60 8.84 -0.25
C MET A 12 -20.35 7.38 -0.62
N PHE A 13 -21.39 6.67 -1.07
CA PHE A 13 -21.29 5.25 -1.43
C PHE A 13 -21.25 5.02 -2.94
N ASP A 14 -21.15 6.05 -3.78
CA ASP A 14 -21.12 5.85 -5.24
C ASP A 14 -19.92 5.00 -5.68
N VAL A 15 -18.72 5.30 -5.17
CA VAL A 15 -17.51 4.50 -5.46
C VAL A 15 -17.63 3.07 -4.92
N VAL A 16 -18.26 2.91 -3.75
CA VAL A 16 -18.51 1.60 -3.14
C VAL A 16 -19.54 0.81 -3.93
N ARG A 17 -20.52 1.44 -4.57
CA ARG A 17 -21.50 0.78 -5.43
C ARG A 17 -20.93 0.42 -6.80
N GLU A 18 -20.02 1.24 -7.33
CA GLU A 18 -19.34 0.97 -8.59
C GLU A 18 -18.31 -0.16 -8.44
N PHE A 19 -17.60 -0.21 -7.31
CA PHE A 19 -16.57 -1.22 -7.01
C PHE A 19 -16.77 -1.90 -5.65
N PRO A 20 -17.89 -2.62 -5.43
CA PRO A 20 -18.26 -3.15 -4.12
C PRO A 20 -17.26 -4.18 -3.59
N ILE A 21 -16.61 -4.92 -4.48
CA ILE A 21 -15.57 -5.88 -4.10
C ILE A 21 -14.33 -5.15 -3.59
N VAL A 22 -13.88 -4.09 -4.29
CA VAL A 22 -12.70 -3.30 -3.89
C VAL A 22 -12.96 -2.63 -2.54
N ALA A 23 -14.11 -1.98 -2.39
CA ALA A 23 -14.50 -1.34 -1.15
C ALA A 23 -14.62 -2.32 0.04
N LEU A 24 -15.11 -3.55 -0.22
CA LEU A 24 -15.15 -4.60 0.79
C LEU A 24 -13.74 -5.00 1.22
N PHE A 25 -12.82 -5.23 0.27
CA PHE A 25 -11.43 -5.55 0.59
C PHE A 25 -10.74 -4.41 1.34
N ASP A 26 -10.98 -3.17 0.97
CA ASP A 26 -10.42 -2.01 1.66
C ASP A 26 -10.92 -1.91 3.10
N GLU A 27 -12.20 -2.12 3.35
CA GLU A 27 -12.75 -2.12 4.72
C GLU A 27 -12.23 -3.31 5.54
N ILE A 28 -12.08 -4.49 4.94
CA ILE A 28 -11.45 -5.65 5.58
C ILE A 28 -10.01 -5.30 5.97
N ASN A 29 -9.22 -4.77 5.03
CA ASN A 29 -7.84 -4.36 5.26
C ASN A 29 -7.74 -3.34 6.39
N ARG A 30 -8.62 -2.32 6.39
CA ARG A 30 -8.68 -1.29 7.42
C ARG A 30 -8.95 -1.88 8.81
N ARG A 31 -9.89 -2.82 8.93
CA ARG A 31 -10.21 -3.48 10.21
C ARG A 31 -9.05 -4.32 10.74
N PHE A 32 -8.42 -5.10 9.88
CA PHE A 32 -7.25 -5.88 10.28
C PHE A 32 -6.08 -4.99 10.68
N ALA A 33 -5.78 -3.94 9.91
CA ALA A 33 -4.74 -2.97 10.24
C ALA A 33 -4.97 -2.34 11.63
N LEU A 34 -6.20 -1.94 11.95
CA LEU A 34 -6.55 -1.40 13.26
C LEU A 34 -6.34 -2.43 14.38
N LEU A 35 -6.81 -3.67 14.19
CA LEU A 35 -6.67 -4.74 15.18
C LEU A 35 -5.19 -5.04 15.47
N PHE A 36 -4.36 -5.15 14.42
CA PHE A 36 -2.93 -5.38 14.58
C PHE A 36 -2.24 -4.20 15.25
N HIS A 37 -2.61 -2.97 14.92
CA HIS A 37 -2.08 -1.77 15.55
C HIS A 37 -2.39 -1.73 17.06
N GLN A 38 -3.64 -2.00 17.45
CA GLN A 38 -4.03 -2.04 18.87
C GLN A 38 -3.24 -3.09 19.65
N ARG A 39 -3.15 -4.32 19.14
CA ARG A 39 -2.35 -5.39 19.76
C ARG A 39 -0.87 -5.02 19.88
N ARG A 40 -0.33 -4.33 18.88
CA ARG A 40 1.05 -3.83 18.93
C ARG A 40 1.23 -2.77 20.02
N MET A 41 0.27 -1.87 20.20
CA MET A 41 0.32 -0.85 21.25
C MET A 41 0.21 -1.46 22.65
N GLU A 42 -0.60 -2.49 22.85
CA GLU A 42 -0.66 -3.22 24.13
C GLU A 42 0.67 -3.91 24.47
N LEU A 43 1.37 -4.40 23.45
CA LEU A 43 2.62 -5.14 23.60
C LEU A 43 3.88 -4.26 23.47
N VAL A 44 3.76 -2.96 23.19
CA VAL A 44 4.89 -2.07 22.90
C VAL A 44 5.86 -1.95 24.07
N HIS A 45 5.37 -2.11 25.30
CA HIS A 45 6.15 -2.05 26.53
C HIS A 45 6.67 -3.43 26.99
N TYR A 46 6.25 -4.51 26.34
CA TYR A 46 6.73 -5.85 26.61
C TYR A 46 7.84 -6.21 25.64
N ALA A 47 8.94 -6.77 26.16
CA ALA A 47 10.05 -7.27 25.35
C ALA A 47 9.62 -8.53 24.59
N ASN A 48 8.81 -8.37 23.54
CA ASN A 48 8.41 -9.47 22.67
C ASN A 48 9.50 -9.67 21.63
N ARG A 49 10.17 -10.84 21.63
CA ARG A 49 11.29 -11.14 20.71
C ARG A 49 10.85 -11.30 19.25
N PHE A 50 9.58 -11.63 19.00
CA PHE A 50 9.11 -12.06 17.68
C PHE A 50 8.59 -10.91 16.80
N VAL A 51 7.89 -9.92 17.38
CA VAL A 51 7.31 -8.78 16.63
C VAL A 51 8.37 -7.84 16.05
N PRO A 52 9.42 -7.43 16.80
CA PRO A 52 10.45 -6.54 16.29
C PRO A 52 11.27 -7.16 15.16
N SER A 53 11.50 -8.48 15.16
CA SER A 53 12.28 -9.15 14.12
C SER A 53 11.57 -9.10 12.77
N ILE A 54 10.29 -9.51 12.72
CA ILE A 54 9.52 -9.51 11.48
C ILE A 54 9.27 -8.08 10.99
N GLU A 55 9.02 -7.12 11.89
CA GLU A 55 8.85 -5.71 11.47
C GLU A 55 10.14 -5.09 10.95
N LYS A 56 11.29 -5.46 11.53
CA LYS A 56 12.61 -5.08 11.02
C LYS A 56 12.81 -5.67 9.63
N ASP A 57 12.53 -6.96 9.44
CA ASP A 57 12.65 -7.63 8.14
C ASP A 57 11.72 -6.98 7.11
N ILE A 58 10.44 -6.74 7.44
CA ILE A 58 9.49 -6.05 6.56
C ILE A 58 9.99 -4.65 6.22
N SER A 59 10.47 -3.88 7.20
CA SER A 59 11.03 -2.54 6.98
C SER A 59 12.25 -2.59 6.07
N GLU A 60 13.14 -3.56 6.28
CA GLU A 60 14.31 -3.77 5.42
C GLU A 60 13.90 -4.11 3.98
N TYR A 61 12.93 -5.01 3.78
CA TYR A 61 12.42 -5.36 2.46
C TYR A 61 11.68 -4.21 1.78
N VAL A 62 10.84 -3.47 2.51
CA VAL A 62 10.13 -2.29 2.00
C VAL A 62 11.14 -1.21 1.61
N ASN A 63 12.14 -0.93 2.44
CA ASN A 63 13.19 0.03 2.12
C ASN A 63 14.07 -0.44 0.96
N ALA A 64 14.35 -1.74 0.86
CA ALA A 64 15.09 -2.31 -0.27
C ALA A 64 14.30 -2.23 -1.58
N GLY A 65 12.99 -2.46 -1.54
CA GLY A 65 12.07 -2.34 -2.68
C GLY A 65 11.87 -0.89 -3.10
N ASN A 66 11.68 0.03 -2.15
CA ASN A 66 11.52 1.47 -2.40
C ASN A 66 12.80 2.13 -2.95
N LYS A 67 13.96 1.48 -2.83
CA LYS A 67 15.20 1.90 -3.49
C LYS A 67 15.22 1.62 -4.99
N LEU A 68 14.29 0.81 -5.52
CA LEU A 68 14.22 0.47 -6.92
C LEU A 68 13.30 1.47 -7.63
N LEU A 69 13.90 2.48 -8.24
CA LEU A 69 13.18 3.52 -8.97
C LEU A 69 13.24 3.20 -10.46
N ALA A 70 12.09 2.84 -11.06
CA ALA A 70 11.96 2.65 -12.49
C ALA A 70 11.33 3.88 -13.13
N HIS A 71 12.00 4.49 -14.10
CA HIS A 71 11.49 5.60 -14.88
C HIS A 71 11.59 5.29 -16.37
N GLN A 72 10.52 5.58 -17.10
CA GLN A 72 10.51 5.37 -18.54
C GLN A 72 11.38 6.43 -19.22
N ILE A 73 12.31 5.98 -20.08
CA ILE A 73 13.19 6.87 -20.86
C ILE A 73 12.88 6.84 -22.35
N ALA A 74 12.24 5.78 -22.84
CA ALA A 74 11.68 5.72 -24.20
C ALA A 74 10.56 4.67 -24.26
N ASN A 75 9.92 4.54 -25.44
CA ASN A 75 8.95 3.47 -25.67
C ASN A 75 9.61 2.11 -25.43
N TYR A 76 9.01 1.32 -24.53
CA TYR A 76 9.51 0.00 -24.11
C TYR A 76 10.90 0.02 -23.47
N LYS A 77 11.38 1.17 -22.98
CA LYS A 77 12.72 1.28 -22.38
C LYS A 77 12.67 2.03 -21.07
N PHE A 78 13.17 1.39 -20.02
CA PHE A 78 13.15 1.88 -18.65
C PHE A 78 14.56 1.99 -18.11
N SER A 79 14.80 3.06 -17.36
CA SER A 79 15.97 3.19 -16.51
C SER A 79 15.57 2.79 -15.10
N VAL A 80 16.28 1.82 -14.54
CA VAL A 80 16.03 1.25 -13.22
C VAL A 80 17.23 1.57 -12.35
N THR A 81 17.00 2.39 -11.33
CA THR A 81 18.04 2.81 -10.38
C THR A 81 17.87 2.04 -9.09
N ARG A 82 18.95 1.45 -8.56
CA ARG A 82 18.99 0.84 -7.23
C ARG A 82 20.31 1.18 -6.56
N HIS A 83 20.25 1.90 -5.44
CA HIS A 83 21.40 2.15 -4.56
C HIS A 83 22.68 2.69 -5.26
N GLY A 84 22.52 3.54 -6.27
CA GLY A 84 23.64 4.12 -7.02
C GLY A 84 23.96 3.41 -8.34
N ASP A 85 23.49 2.17 -8.50
CA ASP A 85 23.58 1.46 -9.77
C ASP A 85 22.41 1.84 -10.68
N VAL A 86 22.69 2.00 -11.97
CA VAL A 86 21.71 2.33 -13.00
C VAL A 86 21.74 1.24 -14.05
N ALA A 87 20.62 0.57 -14.27
CA ALA A 87 20.42 -0.40 -15.33
C ALA A 87 19.42 0.11 -16.35
N THR A 88 19.64 -0.21 -17.62
CA THR A 88 18.68 0.03 -18.69
C THR A 88 17.99 -1.29 -19.04
N VAL A 89 16.67 -1.30 -19.04
CA VAL A 89 15.84 -2.47 -19.30
C VAL A 89 14.97 -2.20 -20.51
N ASP A 90 15.12 -3.03 -21.55
CA ASP A 90 14.25 -3.04 -22.72
C ASP A 90 13.14 -4.09 -22.53
N LEU A 91 11.88 -3.67 -22.63
CA LEU A 91 10.72 -4.56 -22.57
C LEU A 91 10.44 -5.13 -23.97
N PRO A 92 10.01 -6.40 -24.08
CA PRO A 92 9.55 -6.96 -25.34
C PRO A 92 8.33 -6.19 -25.85
N ARG A 93 8.32 -5.88 -27.15
CA ARG A 93 7.13 -5.34 -27.82
C ARG A 93 6.05 -6.42 -27.80
N ARG A 94 4.86 -6.07 -27.29
CA ARG A 94 3.66 -6.90 -27.42
C ARG A 94 3.05 -6.72 -28.80
#